data_AF-A0A1F8EYW6-F1
#
_entry.id   AF-A0A1F8EYW6-F1
#
_cell.length_a   1.000
_cell.length_b   1.000
_cell.length_c   1.000
_cell.angle_alpha   90.00
_cell.angle_beta   90.00
_cell.angle_gamma   90.00
#
_symmetry.space_group_name_H-M   'P 1'
#
loop_
_entity.id
_entity.type
_entity.pdbx_description
1 polymer ?
#
loop_
_entity_poly.entity_id
_entity_poly.type
_entity_poly.pdbx_seq_one_letter_code
_entity_poly.pdbx_strand_id
1 'polypeptide(L)'
;MSEELPSPKKQEVADDRELIEALRSHGPEDPTTKAMLGLWVHATERELNESQESTSRIEMNIRRGRLFFAAGYIDEAFDSLSSAATQADNEGKRELYDTIMAGMDQMDSQLGESDMLDLK
;
A
#
# COMPACT_ATOMS: atom_id res chain seq x y z
N MET A 1 -5.83 1.53 -37.62
CA MET A 1 -5.64 2.24 -36.33
C MET A 1 -5.35 1.15 -35.33
N SER A 2 -4.09 1.02 -34.92
CA SER A 2 -3.71 0.03 -33.91
C SER A 2 -4.14 0.61 -32.57
N GLU A 3 -5.19 0.06 -31.97
CA GLU A 3 -5.53 0.34 -30.59
C GLU A 3 -4.36 -0.19 -29.74
N GLU A 4 -3.53 0.71 -29.23
CA GLU A 4 -2.57 0.37 -28.18
C GLU A 4 -3.39 -0.07 -26.97
N LEU A 5 -3.47 -1.39 -26.75
CA LEU A 5 -3.99 -1.94 -25.51
C LEU A 5 -3.20 -1.31 -24.36
N PRO A 6 -3.88 -0.78 -23.33
CA PRO A 6 -3.19 -0.17 -22.20
C PRO A 6 -2.24 -1.20 -21.59
N SER A 7 -0.98 -0.80 -21.41
CA SER A 7 0.02 -1.66 -20.78
C SER A 7 -0.44 -1.99 -19.36
N PRO A 8 -0.20 -3.21 -18.84
CA PRO A 8 -0.67 -3.64 -17.52
C PRO A 8 -0.34 -2.63 -16.39
N LYS A 9 0.88 -2.05 -16.45
CA LYS A 9 1.35 -1.01 -15.51
C LYS A 9 0.52 0.28 -15.48
N LYS A 10 -0.14 0.66 -16.58
CA LYS A 10 -0.99 1.87 -16.62
C LYS A 10 -2.37 1.62 -16.01
N GLN A 11 -2.84 0.37 -16.04
CA GLN A 11 -4.10 -0.05 -15.42
C GLN A 11 -3.92 -0.19 -13.90
N GLU A 12 -2.81 -0.78 -13.45
CA GLU A 12 -2.43 -0.94 -12.04
C GLU A 12 -2.44 0.40 -11.26
N VAL A 13 -1.81 1.44 -11.82
CA VAL A 13 -1.75 2.77 -11.18
C VAL A 13 -3.12 3.48 -11.20
N ALA A 14 -3.99 3.14 -12.15
CA ALA A 14 -5.35 3.66 -12.20
C ALA A 14 -6.22 3.00 -11.13
N ASP A 15 -6.10 1.68 -10.93
CA ASP A 15 -6.85 0.91 -9.94
C ASP A 15 -6.49 1.33 -8.49
N ASP A 16 -5.19 1.54 -8.21
CA ASP A 16 -4.73 2.05 -6.90
C ASP A 16 -5.31 3.43 -6.60
N ARG A 17 -5.34 4.32 -7.59
CA ARG A 17 -5.85 5.68 -7.42
C ARG A 17 -7.36 5.69 -7.15
N GLU A 18 -8.13 4.92 -7.91
CA GLU A 18 -9.58 4.80 -7.69
C GLU A 18 -9.87 4.22 -6.31
N LEU A 19 -9.11 3.22 -5.88
CA LEU A 19 -9.24 2.64 -4.55
C LEU A 19 -8.86 3.64 -3.45
N ILE A 20 -7.78 4.41 -3.62
CA ILE A 20 -7.40 5.47 -2.67
C ILE A 20 -8.51 6.54 -2.56
N GLU A 21 -9.08 6.96 -3.70
CA GLU A 21 -10.17 7.96 -3.71
C GLU A 21 -11.44 7.40 -3.05
N ALA A 22 -11.79 6.13 -3.29
CA ALA A 22 -12.91 5.46 -2.63
C ALA A 22 -12.70 5.34 -1.11
N LEU A 23 -11.50 4.94 -0.68
CA LEU A 23 -11.12 4.88 0.73
C LEU A 23 -11.25 6.25 1.41
N ARG A 24 -10.73 7.31 0.80
CA ARG A 24 -10.85 8.67 1.35
C ARG A 24 -12.31 9.13 1.45
N SER A 25 -13.14 8.77 0.47
CA SER A 25 -14.49 9.33 0.32
C SER A 25 -15.56 8.57 1.11
N HIS A 26 -15.41 7.24 1.23
CA HIS A 26 -16.46 6.35 1.74
C HIS A 26 -15.96 5.45 2.88
N GLY A 27 -14.65 5.25 2.97
CA GLY A 27 -14.01 4.43 3.99
C GLY A 27 -14.05 2.92 3.76
N PRO A 28 -13.23 2.17 4.52
CA PRO A 28 -12.97 0.76 4.24
C PRO A 28 -14.17 -0.16 4.48
N GLU A 29 -15.14 0.28 5.29
CA GLU A 29 -16.36 -0.49 5.59
C GLU A 29 -17.53 -0.20 4.63
N ASP A 30 -17.41 0.79 3.74
CA ASP A 30 -18.38 0.97 2.67
C ASP A 30 -18.41 -0.28 1.77
N PRO A 31 -19.59 -0.85 1.44
CA PRO A 31 -19.67 -2.10 0.69
C PRO A 31 -18.93 -2.09 -0.64
N THR A 32 -18.94 -0.96 -1.37
CA THR A 32 -18.26 -0.83 -2.66
C THR A 32 -16.75 -0.77 -2.45
N THR A 33 -16.30 0.07 -1.53
CA THR A 33 -14.88 0.22 -1.20
C THR A 33 -14.28 -1.08 -0.67
N LYS A 34 -15.03 -1.82 0.15
CA LYS A 34 -14.67 -3.14 0.64
C LYS A 34 -14.54 -4.18 -0.47
N ALA A 35 -15.44 -4.14 -1.46
CA ALA A 35 -15.34 -4.99 -2.64
C ALA A 35 -14.09 -4.64 -3.49
N MET A 36 -13.80 -3.35 -3.68
CA MET A 36 -12.60 -2.89 -4.37
C MET A 36 -11.32 -3.34 -3.65
N LEU A 37 -11.26 -3.17 -2.32
CA LEU A 37 -10.17 -3.71 -1.49
C LEU A 37 -9.99 -5.22 -1.69
N GLY A 38 -11.08 -5.98 -1.67
CA GLY A 38 -11.04 -7.42 -1.87
C GLY A 38 -10.49 -7.82 -3.25
N LEU A 39 -10.93 -7.14 -4.31
CA LEU A 39 -10.42 -7.35 -5.67
C LEU A 39 -8.94 -6.99 -5.78
N TRP A 40 -8.53 -5.86 -5.18
CA TRP A 40 -7.16 -5.41 -5.14
C TRP A 40 -6.24 -6.40 -4.42
N VAL A 41 -6.66 -6.94 -3.28
CA VAL A 41 -5.91 -7.98 -2.55
C VAL A 41 -5.73 -9.21 -3.44
N HIS A 42 -6.80 -9.71 -4.05
CA HIS A 42 -6.71 -10.89 -4.92
C HIS A 42 -5.85 -10.68 -6.16
N ALA A 43 -5.89 -9.49 -6.77
CA ALA A 43 -5.03 -9.14 -7.89
C ALA A 43 -3.55 -9.10 -7.46
N THR A 44 -3.26 -8.43 -6.34
CA THR A 44 -1.92 -8.31 -5.76
C THR A 44 -1.36 -9.69 -5.38
N GLU A 45 -2.15 -10.53 -4.71
CA GLU A 45 -1.74 -11.90 -4.34
C GLU A 45 -1.43 -12.75 -5.57
N ARG A 46 -2.21 -12.60 -6.65
CA ARG A 46 -1.96 -13.33 -7.90
C ARG A 46 -0.62 -12.92 -8.52
N GLU A 47 -0.37 -11.63 -8.64
CA GLU A 47 0.89 -11.10 -9.17
C GLU A 47 2.09 -11.60 -8.35
N LEU A 48 2.00 -11.56 -7.02
CA LEU A 48 3.09 -11.93 -6.14
C LEU A 48 3.32 -13.45 -6.10
N ASN A 49 2.27 -14.26 -6.25
CA ASN A 49 2.36 -15.72 -6.37
C ASN A 49 2.91 -16.17 -7.74
N GLU A 50 2.81 -15.34 -8.77
CA GLU A 50 3.45 -15.58 -10.06
C GLU A 50 4.96 -15.27 -10.01
N SER A 51 5.44 -14.59 -8.96
CA SER A 51 6.87 -14.42 -8.69
C SER A 51 7.44 -15.63 -7.93
N GLN A 52 8.65 -16.10 -8.30
CA GLN A 52 9.29 -17.26 -7.66
C GLN A 52 9.88 -16.97 -6.26
N GLU A 53 9.69 -15.77 -5.70
CA GLU A 53 10.32 -15.37 -4.44
C GLU A 53 9.40 -15.48 -3.21
N SER A 54 10.00 -15.86 -2.07
CA SER A 54 9.33 -16.00 -0.77
C SER A 54 8.92 -14.67 -0.12
N THR A 55 9.17 -13.53 -0.77
CA THR A 55 8.89 -12.16 -0.28
C THR A 55 7.44 -11.71 -0.45
N SER A 56 6.59 -12.48 -1.13
CA SER A 56 5.23 -12.09 -1.53
C SER A 56 4.39 -11.48 -0.39
N ARG A 57 4.44 -12.05 0.82
CA ARG A 57 3.69 -11.50 1.97
C ARG A 57 4.24 -10.18 2.51
N ILE A 58 5.56 -10.01 2.51
CA ILE A 58 6.20 -8.77 2.94
C ILE A 58 5.83 -7.66 1.95
N GLU A 59 5.96 -7.94 0.65
CA GLU A 59 5.63 -6.98 -0.42
C GLU A 59 4.16 -6.59 -0.42
N MET A 60 3.24 -7.54 -0.22
CA MET A 60 1.81 -7.24 -0.11
C MET A 60 1.53 -6.26 1.03
N ASN A 61 2.11 -6.50 2.21
CA ASN A 61 1.93 -5.63 3.36
C ASN A 61 2.58 -4.24 3.16
N ILE A 62 3.71 -4.15 2.45
CA ILE A 62 4.29 -2.85 2.05
C ILE A 62 3.35 -2.08 1.13
N ARG A 63 2.83 -2.73 0.08
CA ARG A 63 1.89 -2.10 -0.86
C ARG A 63 0.63 -1.63 -0.14
N ARG A 64 0.07 -2.47 0.73
CA ARG A 64 -1.13 -2.15 1.53
C ARG A 64 -0.89 -0.97 2.46
N GLY A 65 0.26 -0.94 3.13
CA GLY A 65 0.64 0.18 4.00
C GLY A 65 0.71 1.51 3.25
N ARG A 66 1.34 1.53 2.07
CA ARG A 66 1.41 2.72 1.22
C ARG A 66 0.03 3.18 0.73
N LEU A 67 -0.82 2.23 0.35
CA LEU A 67 -2.18 2.51 -0.11
C LEU A 67 -3.04 3.15 1.00
N PHE A 68 -3.00 2.60 2.21
CA PHE A 68 -3.71 3.17 3.35
C PHE A 68 -3.17 4.54 3.76
N PHE A 69 -1.84 4.72 3.77
CA PHE A 69 -1.23 6.01 4.08
C PHE A 69 -1.69 7.07 3.07
N ALA A 70 -1.63 6.75 1.78
CA ALA A 70 -2.12 7.63 0.73
C ALA A 70 -3.62 7.94 0.91
N ALA A 71 -4.42 7.02 1.44
CA ALA A 71 -5.84 7.23 1.71
C ALA A 71 -6.13 7.93 3.06
N GLY A 72 -5.11 8.26 3.87
CA GLY A 72 -5.27 8.93 5.17
C GLY A 72 -5.57 7.97 6.34
N TYR A 73 -5.49 6.66 6.11
CA TYR A 73 -5.69 5.62 7.13
C TYR A 73 -4.35 5.29 7.79
N ILE A 74 -3.92 6.19 8.70
CA ILE A 74 -2.56 6.16 9.27
C ILE A 74 -2.34 4.91 10.12
N ASP A 75 -3.26 4.58 11.01
CA ASP A 75 -3.10 3.42 11.89
C ASP A 75 -3.00 2.12 11.06
N GLU A 76 -3.88 1.93 10.08
CA GLU A 76 -3.87 0.77 9.19
C GLU A 76 -2.62 0.71 8.30
N ALA A 77 -2.08 1.86 7.93
CA ALA A 77 -0.83 1.95 7.19
C ALA A 77 0.35 1.45 8.03
N PHE A 78 0.48 1.96 9.26
CA PHE A 78 1.55 1.60 10.18
C PHE A 78 1.43 0.15 10.66
N ASP A 79 0.22 -0.37 10.88
CA ASP A 79 -0.01 -1.79 11.20
C ASP A 79 0.47 -2.72 10.07
N SER A 80 0.17 -2.35 8.82
CA SER A 80 0.59 -3.11 7.64
C SER A 80 2.11 -3.09 7.48
N LEU A 81 2.74 -1.90 7.61
CA LEU A 81 4.19 -1.76 7.48
C LEU A 81 4.94 -2.44 8.64
N SER A 82 4.42 -2.35 9.87
CA SER A 82 4.98 -3.04 11.05
C SER A 82 4.93 -4.56 10.87
N SER A 83 3.85 -5.09 10.29
CA SER A 83 3.73 -6.51 9.95
C SER A 83 4.77 -6.92 8.90
N ALA A 84 4.99 -6.08 7.87
CA ALA A 84 6.02 -6.30 6.86
C ALA A 84 7.43 -6.29 7.47
N ALA A 85 7.75 -5.30 8.31
CA ALA A 85 9.03 -5.17 8.99
C ALA A 85 9.30 -6.38 9.90
N THR A 86 8.33 -6.74 10.74
CA THR A 86 8.44 -7.91 11.62
C THR A 86 8.76 -9.18 10.83
N GLN A 87 8.11 -9.39 9.69
CA GLN A 87 8.39 -10.56 8.86
C GLN A 87 9.75 -10.48 8.15
N ALA A 88 10.17 -9.29 7.68
CA ALA A 88 11.50 -9.11 7.12
C ALA A 88 12.61 -9.42 8.13
N ASP A 89 12.46 -8.99 9.38
CA ASP A 89 13.41 -9.29 10.47
C ASP A 89 13.45 -10.80 10.77
N ASN A 90 12.27 -11.42 10.92
CA ASN A 90 12.15 -12.87 11.15
C ASN A 90 12.79 -13.72 10.03
N GLU A 91 12.77 -13.23 8.79
CA GLU A 91 13.36 -13.89 7.62
C GLU A 91 14.84 -13.50 7.40
N GLY A 92 15.43 -12.69 8.27
CA GLY A 92 16.82 -12.25 8.18
C GLY A 92 17.09 -11.26 7.04
N LYS A 93 16.05 -10.65 6.47
CA LYS A 93 16.11 -9.69 5.36
C LYS A 93 16.39 -8.27 5.88
N ARG A 94 17.56 -8.08 6.50
CA ARG A 94 17.91 -6.83 7.21
C ARG A 94 17.79 -5.57 6.36
N GLU A 95 18.30 -5.58 5.12
CA GLU A 95 18.20 -4.41 4.23
C GLU A 95 16.75 -4.01 3.94
N LEU A 96 15.86 -5.01 3.80
CA LEU A 96 14.44 -4.78 3.57
C LEU A 96 13.76 -4.25 4.84
N TYR A 97 14.09 -4.80 6.01
CA TYR A 97 13.63 -4.26 7.30
C TYR A 97 13.99 -2.77 7.44
N ASP A 98 15.28 -2.43 7.25
CA ASP A 98 15.77 -1.06 7.37
C ASP A 98 15.05 -0.11 6.39
N THR A 99 14.78 -0.59 5.16
CA THR A 99 14.03 0.14 4.14
C THR A 99 12.58 0.41 4.57
N ILE A 100 11.91 -0.55 5.19
CA ILE A 100 10.53 -0.39 5.67
C ILE A 100 10.50 0.64 6.80
N MET A 101 11.41 0.51 7.78
CA MET A 101 11.49 1.42 8.93
C MET A 101 11.77 2.86 8.50
N ALA A 102 12.74 3.07 7.60
CA ALA A 102 13.01 4.40 7.05
C ALA A 102 11.80 4.99 6.30
N GLY A 103 11.01 4.14 5.62
CA GLY A 103 9.77 4.55 4.99
C GLY A 103 8.71 5.01 6.00
N MET A 104 8.58 4.30 7.13
CA MET A 104 7.68 4.68 8.23
C MET A 104 8.12 6.00 8.88
N ASP A 105 9.42 6.19 9.13
CA ASP A 105 9.96 7.44 9.68
C ASP A 105 9.69 8.64 8.74
N GLN A 106 9.79 8.43 7.42
CA GLN A 106 9.48 9.45 6.43
C GLN A 106 7.98 9.78 6.40
N MET A 107 7.11 8.79 6.57
CA MET A 107 5.66 8.99 6.67
C MET A 107 5.29 9.76 7.94
N ASP A 108 5.87 9.39 9.08
CA ASP A 108 5.67 10.09 10.36
C ASP A 108 6.10 11.56 10.28
N SER A 109 7.26 11.82 9.65
CA SER A 109 7.74 13.18 9.41
C SER A 109 6.76 14.02 8.56
N GLN A 110 6.13 13.42 7.53
CA GLN A 110 5.14 14.12 6.69
C GLN A 110 3.87 14.49 7.46
N LEU A 111 3.47 13.66 8.43
CA LEU A 111 2.32 13.96 9.29
C LEU A 111 2.62 15.15 10.21
N GLY A 112 3.82 15.18 10.82
CA GLY A 112 4.25 16.28 11.67
C GLY A 112 4.40 17.62 10.94
N GLU A 113 4.77 17.61 9.65
CA GLU A 113 4.81 18.82 8.81
C GLU A 113 3.41 19.29 8.38
N SER A 114 2.49 18.36 8.15
CA SER A 114 1.10 18.65 7.74
C SER A 114 0.34 19.39 8.84
N ASP A 115 0.49 18.98 10.10
CA ASP A 115 -0.13 19.63 11.26
C ASP A 115 0.34 21.09 11.46
N MET A 116 1.52 21.45 10.96
CA MET A 116 2.08 22.80 11.10
C MET A 116 1.53 23.78 10.04
N LEU A 117 0.96 23.27 8.94
CA LEU A 117 0.41 24.09 7.85
C LEU A 117 -1.04 24.51 8.07
N ASP A 118 -1.81 23.76 8.86
CA ASP A 118 -3.22 24.07 9.18
C ASP A 118 -3.40 25.15 10.28
N LEU A 119 -2.30 25.72 10.77
CA LEU A 119 -2.28 26.76 11.83
C LEU A 119 -2.05 28.20 11.31
N LYS A 120 -2.21 28.48 10.01
CA LYS A 120 -2.04 29.81 9.40
C LYS A 120 -3.32 30.34 8.76
#